data_AF-A0A136NPL6-F1
#
_entry.id   AF-A0A136NPL6-F1
#
_cell.length_a   1.000
_cell.length_b   1.000
_cell.length_c   1.000
_cell.angle_alpha   90.00
_cell.angle_beta   90.00
_cell.angle_gamma   90.00
#
_symmetry.space_group_name_H-M   'P 1'
#
loop_
_entity.id
_entity.type
_entity.pdbx_description
1 polymer ?
#
loop_
_entity_poly.entity_id
_entity_poly.type
_entity_poly.pdbx_seq_one_letter_code
_entity_poly.pdbx_strand_id
1 'polypeptide(L)'
;MKKKLIISVILGLLTAAFAFRSSTPSDQQNFNISETGTAGINKMMPPAGSNISSNFLIGAMDCGQDLTYSDINDLGLNVWHKYVYAEVDQNIQLQIWGWNYTTDFMDAHINDYGQDVRDIITVNHNYGLRTLMQRPKTERLAFGQRSDYQCESKEKVLQVNPDLWFYAFNNNDVTGLNGGDWQDNSQYGSNQWVRRCITDPNNAPSGQGYVVRRLITNSEQCNMNSPIGPVPGDKIHDWYIKPSIRADENFIDSHDDDPICRIEVINLDGDVIKSTLIRARNFKVNNDYDGKYKEVFNFNVTGGDSTLFFPKQQAINFNPNNGGWAFNSRGVSTTDGSNKMDIRVYWYGTCDMWIDYVRVDNDVAHDLLSNDPLNPNWVRYDNWLHWEAQQIATHTSSPLKFYIEEFEFNHIPCMSYVSRKLRDYSLNPNFSLMSMVNLQQYLLHLPYEFVANNKVSAQHVARYLIDSVGESQVLSEPYALTGIIDGTNYNDSKVPETLPLSNYRPAEGRLGEPKPVNEYEEWLQEHLDDNSTNIFTKKGQFSWYIKTMDTLTRIRDISYINMPQTHLWYTAGEEALREPTNEELEMTTLLPITYGAKGTLYF
;
A
#
# COMPACT_ATOMS: atom_id res chain seq x y z
N MET A 1 30.87 -14.89 -33.24
CA MET A 1 30.03 -13.86 -33.87
C MET A 1 29.42 -12.87 -32.88
N LYS A 2 28.85 -13.30 -31.74
CA LYS A 2 28.22 -12.40 -30.73
C LYS A 2 29.17 -11.37 -30.07
N LYS A 3 30.46 -11.67 -29.86
CA LYS A 3 31.43 -10.69 -29.29
C LYS A 3 31.81 -9.53 -30.22
N LYS A 4 31.70 -9.69 -31.54
CA LYS A 4 32.03 -8.61 -32.50
C LYS A 4 30.88 -7.60 -32.65
N LEU A 5 29.62 -8.04 -32.48
CA LEU A 5 28.46 -7.15 -32.54
C LEU A 5 28.39 -6.20 -31.33
N ILE A 6 28.74 -6.69 -30.14
CA ILE A 6 28.77 -5.90 -28.90
C ILE A 6 29.89 -4.85 -28.95
N ILE A 7 31.08 -5.22 -29.45
CA ILE A 7 32.20 -4.27 -29.63
C ILE A 7 31.86 -3.20 -30.68
N SER A 8 31.15 -3.54 -31.76
CA SER A 8 30.73 -2.56 -32.78
C SER A 8 29.64 -1.60 -32.29
N VAL A 9 28.72 -2.03 -31.42
CA VAL A 9 27.70 -1.16 -30.80
C VAL A 9 28.33 -0.23 -29.75
N ILE A 10 29.28 -0.74 -28.96
CA ILE A 10 30.00 0.06 -27.96
C ILE A 10 30.94 1.08 -28.64
N LEU A 11 31.64 0.70 -29.73
CA LEU A 11 32.41 1.68 -30.52
C LEU A 11 31.50 2.70 -31.23
N GLY A 12 30.30 2.32 -31.67
CA GLY A 12 29.34 3.25 -32.27
C GLY A 12 28.87 4.32 -31.29
N LEU A 13 28.60 3.94 -30.03
CA LEU A 13 28.18 4.86 -28.97
C LEU A 13 29.35 5.75 -28.47
N LEU A 14 30.56 5.20 -28.38
CA LEU A 14 31.76 5.98 -28.01
C LEU A 14 32.16 6.99 -29.10
N THR A 15 31.99 6.66 -30.39
CA THR A 15 32.32 7.59 -31.49
C THR A 15 31.33 8.76 -31.54
N ALA A 16 30.06 8.55 -31.17
CA ALA A 16 29.07 9.62 -31.04
C ALA A 16 29.37 10.55 -29.85
N ALA A 17 29.88 10.02 -28.74
CA ALA A 17 30.26 10.82 -27.57
C ALA A 17 31.54 11.65 -27.79
N PHE A 18 32.51 11.15 -28.57
CA PHE A 18 33.75 11.88 -28.89
C PHE A 18 33.59 12.94 -30.00
N ALA A 19 32.58 12.84 -30.87
CA ALA A 19 32.28 13.87 -31.86
C ALA A 19 31.69 15.16 -31.25
N PHE A 20 31.24 15.13 -29.99
CA PHE A 20 30.62 16.27 -29.29
C PHE A 20 31.57 17.04 -28.35
N ARG A 21 32.88 16.73 -28.32
CA ARG A 21 33.86 17.38 -27.44
C ARG A 21 35.13 17.87 -28.15
N SER A 22 34.98 18.65 -29.22
CA SER A 22 36.03 19.62 -29.59
C SER A 22 35.48 20.70 -30.52
N SER A 23 35.20 21.88 -29.98
CA SER A 23 35.12 23.09 -30.81
C SER A 23 35.77 24.25 -30.06
N THR A 24 36.95 24.64 -30.51
CA THR A 24 37.48 26.00 -30.35
C THR A 24 37.69 26.63 -31.73
N PRO A 25 37.69 27.98 -31.81
CA PRO A 25 37.08 28.71 -32.89
C PRO A 25 38.11 29.31 -33.85
N SER A 26 38.02 28.98 -35.14
CA SER A 26 38.45 29.84 -36.26
C SER A 26 38.13 29.16 -37.59
N ASP A 27 37.79 29.99 -38.57
CA ASP A 27 37.67 29.70 -40.01
C ASP A 27 36.28 29.32 -40.52
N GLN A 28 35.48 30.38 -40.69
CA GLN A 28 34.41 30.46 -41.68
C GLN A 28 34.99 30.25 -43.09
N GLN A 29 34.67 29.13 -43.74
CA GLN A 29 34.43 29.11 -45.18
C GLN A 29 33.31 28.12 -45.55
N ASN A 30 32.15 28.71 -45.85
CA ASN A 30 31.14 28.30 -46.83
C ASN A 30 31.04 26.81 -47.20
N PHE A 31 30.06 26.12 -46.61
CA PHE A 31 29.33 25.08 -47.33
C PHE A 31 27.83 25.20 -47.06
N ASN A 32 27.14 25.78 -48.04
CA ASN A 32 25.69 25.63 -48.23
C ASN A 32 25.41 24.16 -48.53
N ILE A 33 24.65 23.48 -47.67
CA ILE A 33 23.86 22.32 -48.09
C ILE A 33 22.45 22.47 -47.51
N SER A 34 21.51 22.48 -48.44
CA SER A 34 20.08 22.57 -48.33
C SER A 34 19.44 21.46 -47.50
N GLU A 35 18.30 21.82 -46.94
CA GLU A 35 17.33 20.99 -46.25
C GLU A 35 16.89 19.73 -47.01
N THR A 36 16.45 18.76 -46.20
CA THR A 36 15.55 17.64 -46.49
C THR A 36 16.14 16.36 -47.10
N GLY A 37 16.75 15.56 -46.23
CA GLY A 37 16.92 14.11 -46.40
C GLY A 37 16.55 13.40 -45.10
N THR A 38 15.29 13.03 -44.94
CA THR A 38 14.74 12.25 -43.82
C THR A 38 15.32 10.84 -43.82
N ALA A 39 16.21 10.55 -42.87
CA ALA A 39 16.55 9.17 -42.51
C ALA A 39 15.43 8.62 -41.63
N GLY A 40 14.68 7.66 -42.18
CA GLY A 40 13.57 7.00 -41.50
C GLY A 40 14.01 6.21 -40.27
N ILE A 41 13.80 6.82 -39.10
CA ILE A 41 13.58 6.07 -37.86
C ILE A 41 12.23 5.36 -38.07
N ASN A 42 12.24 4.03 -38.10
CA ASN A 42 11.01 3.26 -37.98
C ASN A 42 10.34 3.68 -36.67
N LYS A 43 9.29 4.51 -36.78
CA LYS A 43 8.35 4.82 -35.71
C LYS A 43 7.79 3.49 -35.21
N MET A 44 8.22 3.03 -34.03
CA MET A 44 7.29 2.29 -33.18
C MET A 44 6.18 3.28 -32.83
N MET A 45 5.10 3.24 -33.61
CA MET A 45 3.88 3.94 -33.25
C MET A 45 3.43 3.39 -31.88
N PRO A 46 3.16 4.24 -30.89
CA PRO A 46 2.51 3.79 -29.68
C PRO A 46 1.16 3.17 -30.06
N PRO A 47 0.69 2.13 -29.35
CA PRO A 47 -0.65 1.60 -29.57
C PRO A 47 -1.65 2.75 -29.45
N ALA A 48 -2.51 2.90 -30.45
CA ALA A 48 -3.64 3.79 -30.38
C ALA A 48 -4.67 3.18 -29.40
N GLY A 49 -4.53 3.52 -28.13
CA GLY A 49 -5.51 3.30 -27.06
C GLY A 49 -6.00 4.65 -26.55
N SER A 50 -7.31 4.83 -26.52
CA SER A 50 -8.01 6.10 -26.33
C SER A 50 -7.88 6.69 -24.91
N ASN A 51 -7.45 7.95 -24.85
CA ASN A 51 -7.83 9.00 -23.88
C ASN A 51 -7.47 8.83 -22.39
N ILE A 52 -6.18 8.65 -22.08
CA ILE A 52 -5.51 9.34 -20.96
C ILE A 52 -4.11 9.82 -21.43
N SER A 53 -4.11 10.92 -22.20
CA SER A 53 -2.99 11.80 -22.61
C SER A 53 -1.81 11.22 -23.40
N SER A 54 -1.62 11.72 -24.62
CA SER A 54 -0.48 11.48 -25.52
C SER A 54 0.86 12.10 -25.09
N ASN A 55 0.96 12.74 -23.91
CA ASN A 55 2.10 13.57 -23.53
C ASN A 55 2.82 13.01 -22.30
N PHE A 56 4.15 12.92 -22.38
CA PHE A 56 5.03 12.52 -21.28
C PHE A 56 4.81 13.44 -20.05
N LEU A 57 4.63 12.85 -18.86
CA LEU A 57 4.43 13.63 -17.62
C LEU A 57 5.79 14.04 -17.03
N ILE A 58 5.91 15.29 -16.62
CA ILE A 58 7.07 15.82 -15.91
C ILE A 58 6.52 16.63 -14.74
N GLY A 59 6.81 16.21 -13.52
CA GLY A 59 6.33 16.88 -12.32
C GLY A 59 7.32 16.77 -11.17
N ALA A 60 7.02 17.47 -10.09
CA ALA A 60 7.66 17.30 -8.81
C ALA A 60 6.58 17.26 -7.73
N MET A 61 6.78 16.44 -6.70
CA MET A 61 5.90 16.41 -5.55
C MET A 61 6.07 17.70 -4.74
N ASP A 62 4.96 18.15 -4.13
CA ASP A 62 4.82 19.43 -3.43
C ASP A 62 5.26 20.71 -4.17
N CYS A 63 5.33 20.69 -5.51
CA CYS A 63 5.65 21.90 -6.27
C CYS A 63 4.60 23.02 -6.13
N GLY A 64 3.41 22.69 -5.62
CA GLY A 64 2.33 23.64 -5.34
C GLY A 64 2.58 24.65 -4.23
N GLN A 65 3.76 24.60 -3.59
CA GLN A 65 4.26 25.68 -2.75
C GLN A 65 4.68 26.92 -3.58
N ASP A 66 5.06 26.74 -4.86
CA ASP A 66 5.27 27.86 -5.78
C ASP A 66 3.93 28.45 -6.24
N LEU A 67 3.46 29.46 -5.51
CA LEU A 67 2.22 30.17 -5.82
C LEU A 67 2.36 31.14 -7.02
N THR A 68 3.59 31.41 -7.47
CA THR A 68 3.87 32.30 -8.62
C THR A 68 4.00 31.56 -9.94
N TYR A 69 4.18 30.23 -9.88
CA TYR A 69 4.39 29.35 -11.03
C TYR A 69 5.65 29.67 -11.84
N SER A 70 6.55 30.52 -11.34
CA SER A 70 7.77 30.90 -12.08
C SER A 70 8.70 29.70 -12.21
N ASP A 71 8.93 29.00 -11.09
CA ASP A 71 9.91 27.93 -11.02
C ASP A 71 9.38 26.69 -11.74
N ILE A 72 8.06 26.45 -11.63
CA ILE A 72 7.37 25.37 -12.35
C ILE A 72 7.54 25.52 -13.87
N ASN A 73 7.40 26.75 -14.39
CA ASN A 73 7.56 27.04 -15.82
C ASN A 73 9.04 26.93 -16.26
N ASP A 74 9.97 27.46 -15.46
CA ASP A 74 11.40 27.42 -15.76
C ASP A 74 11.94 25.98 -15.78
N LEU A 75 11.41 25.12 -14.92
CA LEU A 75 11.72 23.68 -14.87
C LEU A 75 10.97 22.86 -15.96
N GLY A 76 10.04 23.48 -16.68
CA GLY A 76 9.26 22.81 -17.73
C GLY A 76 8.31 21.72 -17.21
N LEU A 77 7.89 21.82 -15.95
CA LEU A 77 6.95 20.87 -15.36
C LEU A 77 5.57 21.03 -16.01
N ASN A 78 4.86 19.92 -16.18
CA ASN A 78 3.50 19.87 -16.69
C ASN A 78 2.51 19.18 -15.74
N VAL A 79 2.96 18.87 -14.52
CA VAL A 79 2.17 18.36 -13.42
C VAL A 79 2.36 19.27 -12.21
N TRP A 80 1.25 19.56 -11.54
CA TRP A 80 1.18 20.32 -10.29
C TRP A 80 0.67 19.40 -9.17
N HIS A 81 1.32 19.41 -8.01
CA HIS A 81 0.92 18.64 -6.84
C HIS A 81 1.19 19.42 -5.54
N LYS A 82 0.35 19.22 -4.53
CA LYS A 82 0.52 19.74 -3.17
C LYS A 82 0.01 18.72 -2.17
N TYR A 83 0.81 18.45 -1.14
CA TYR A 83 0.41 17.55 -0.05
C TYR A 83 -0.74 18.14 0.77
N VAL A 84 -1.60 17.25 1.24
CA VAL A 84 -2.61 17.55 2.27
C VAL A 84 -1.96 17.34 3.63
N TYR A 85 -2.41 18.08 4.64
CA TYR A 85 -1.82 18.04 5.96
C TYR A 85 -2.83 17.58 7.02
N ALA A 86 -2.36 16.79 7.99
CA ALA A 86 -3.18 16.35 9.11
C ALA A 86 -2.41 16.42 10.44
N GLU A 87 -3.09 16.87 11.49
CA GLU A 87 -2.58 16.86 12.88
C GLU A 87 -3.49 16.05 13.79
N VAL A 88 -2.89 15.54 14.86
CA VAL A 88 -3.61 14.90 15.97
C VAL A 88 -3.54 15.84 17.16
N ASP A 89 -4.71 16.25 17.68
CA ASP A 89 -4.78 17.10 18.85
C ASP A 89 -4.44 16.35 20.16
N GLN A 90 -4.43 17.07 21.29
CA GLN A 90 -4.14 16.51 22.62
C GLN A 90 -5.14 15.42 23.07
N ASN A 91 -6.32 15.34 22.44
CA ASN A 91 -7.38 14.37 22.73
C ASN A 91 -7.42 13.22 21.72
N ILE A 92 -6.39 13.07 20.87
CA ILE A 92 -6.33 12.08 19.79
C ILE A 92 -7.51 12.29 18.82
N GLN A 93 -7.84 13.55 18.53
CA GLN A 93 -8.76 13.93 17.46
C GLN A 93 -7.96 14.35 16.24
N LEU A 94 -8.34 13.79 15.09
CA LEU A 94 -7.70 14.07 13.81
C LEU A 94 -8.29 15.35 13.23
N GLN A 95 -7.43 16.33 12.95
CA GLN A 95 -7.75 17.50 12.14
C GLN A 95 -7.03 17.36 10.80
N ILE A 96 -7.77 17.35 9.70
CA ILE A 96 -7.18 17.31 8.36
C ILE A 96 -7.53 18.59 7.63
N TRP A 97 -6.51 19.24 7.08
CA TRP A 97 -6.62 20.43 6.26
C TRP A 97 -6.14 20.13 4.85
N GLY A 98 -6.99 20.49 3.88
CA GLY A 98 -6.68 20.40 2.47
C GLY A 98 -5.85 21.57 1.99
N TRP A 99 -6.08 21.94 0.74
CA TRP A 99 -5.22 22.89 0.02
C TRP A 99 -5.43 24.34 0.47
N ASN A 100 -6.61 24.63 1.04
CA ASN A 100 -6.94 25.84 1.75
C ASN A 100 -7.16 25.52 3.25
N TYR A 101 -6.20 25.90 4.09
CA TYR A 101 -6.20 25.63 5.54
C TYR A 101 -7.42 26.17 6.29
N THR A 102 -8.21 27.08 5.71
CA THR A 102 -9.31 27.75 6.43
C THR A 102 -10.70 27.18 6.16
N THR A 103 -10.92 26.53 5.01
CA THR A 103 -12.27 26.12 4.57
C THR A 103 -12.37 24.66 4.13
N ASP A 104 -11.26 24.03 3.77
CA ASP A 104 -11.22 22.67 3.22
C ASP A 104 -10.77 21.66 4.27
N PHE A 105 -11.68 21.29 5.17
CA PHE A 105 -11.44 20.31 6.24
C PHE A 105 -12.39 19.11 6.14
N MET A 106 -12.10 18.05 6.89
CA MET A 106 -12.80 16.75 6.82
C MET A 106 -14.34 16.88 6.81
N ASP A 107 -14.90 17.68 7.72
CA ASP A 107 -16.35 17.82 7.91
C ASP A 107 -16.94 19.05 7.21
N ALA A 108 -16.15 19.82 6.46
CA ALA A 108 -16.65 20.98 5.72
C ALA A 108 -17.66 20.55 4.66
N HIS A 109 -18.71 21.36 4.44
CA HIS A 109 -19.62 21.10 3.32
C HIS A 109 -18.94 21.55 2.01
N ILE A 110 -19.18 20.87 0.88
CA ILE A 110 -18.55 21.22 -0.40
C ILE A 110 -18.84 22.66 -0.85
N ASN A 111 -19.91 23.28 -0.35
CA ASN A 111 -20.25 24.67 -0.64
C ASN A 111 -19.27 25.67 0.00
N ASP A 112 -18.56 25.25 1.05
CA ASP A 112 -17.67 26.13 1.82
C ASP A 112 -16.28 26.24 1.17
N TYR A 113 -15.85 25.20 0.44
CA TYR A 113 -14.50 25.12 -0.15
C TYR A 113 -14.46 24.78 -1.64
N GLY A 114 -15.56 24.26 -2.20
CA GLY A 114 -15.56 23.66 -3.54
C GLY A 114 -15.21 24.65 -4.64
N GLN A 115 -15.53 25.95 -4.47
CA GLN A 115 -15.13 26.98 -5.42
C GLN A 115 -13.62 27.23 -5.39
N ASP A 116 -13.02 27.37 -4.20
CA ASP A 116 -11.57 27.59 -4.06
C ASP A 116 -10.77 26.46 -4.71
N VAL A 117 -11.20 25.21 -4.52
CA VAL A 117 -10.57 24.04 -5.14
C VAL A 117 -10.70 24.09 -6.67
N ARG A 118 -11.88 24.45 -7.18
CA ARG A 118 -12.11 24.61 -8.64
C ARG A 118 -11.29 25.75 -9.24
N ASP A 119 -11.09 26.82 -8.50
CA ASP A 119 -10.30 27.97 -8.95
C ASP A 119 -8.83 27.58 -9.08
N ILE A 120 -8.27 26.83 -8.11
CA ILE A 120 -6.89 26.34 -8.17
C ILE A 120 -6.68 25.40 -9.39
N ILE A 121 -7.56 24.42 -9.61
CA ILE A 121 -7.42 23.52 -10.78
C ILE A 121 -7.58 24.29 -12.10
N THR A 122 -8.40 25.34 -12.11
CA THR A 122 -8.56 26.21 -13.29
C THR A 122 -7.29 27.03 -13.54
N VAL A 123 -6.70 27.61 -12.50
CA VAL A 123 -5.42 28.33 -12.59
C VAL A 123 -4.34 27.39 -13.11
N ASN A 124 -4.16 26.21 -12.50
CA ASN A 124 -3.20 25.20 -12.96
C ASN A 124 -3.37 24.89 -14.45
N HIS A 125 -4.61 24.63 -14.89
CA HIS A 125 -4.92 24.36 -16.28
C HIS A 125 -4.56 25.52 -17.22
N ASN A 126 -4.82 26.76 -16.80
CA ASN A 126 -4.48 27.96 -17.58
C ASN A 126 -2.95 28.16 -17.73
N TYR A 127 -2.16 27.63 -16.79
CA TYR A 127 -0.69 27.54 -16.89
C TYR A 127 -0.22 26.29 -17.66
N GLY A 128 -1.12 25.51 -18.25
CA GLY A 128 -0.78 24.30 -19.00
C GLY A 128 -0.42 23.10 -18.11
N LEU A 129 -0.72 23.16 -16.81
CA LEU A 129 -0.40 22.13 -15.83
C LEU A 129 -1.57 21.16 -15.64
N ARG A 130 -1.23 19.92 -15.30
CA ARG A 130 -2.18 18.89 -14.87
C ARG A 130 -2.11 18.73 -13.36
N THR A 131 -3.24 18.83 -12.68
CA THR A 131 -3.28 18.73 -11.22
C THR A 131 -3.35 17.26 -10.78
N LEU A 132 -2.38 16.81 -9.99
CA LEU A 132 -2.41 15.54 -9.25
C LEU A 132 -2.90 15.82 -7.82
N MET A 133 -4.10 15.37 -7.47
CA MET A 133 -4.83 15.90 -6.30
C MET A 133 -4.83 14.95 -5.11
N GLN A 134 -4.24 15.34 -3.99
CA GLN A 134 -4.55 14.72 -2.71
C GLN A 134 -5.69 15.50 -2.04
N ARG A 135 -6.66 14.79 -1.43
CA ARG A 135 -7.87 15.40 -0.86
C ARG A 135 -8.18 14.78 0.51
N PRO A 136 -8.47 15.58 1.56
CA PRO A 136 -8.71 15.08 2.92
C PRO A 136 -9.73 13.93 2.99
N LYS A 137 -10.89 14.12 2.35
CA LYS A 137 -12.00 13.16 2.40
C LYS A 137 -11.66 11.87 1.64
N THR A 138 -11.12 11.99 0.43
CA THR A 138 -10.74 10.83 -0.38
C THR A 138 -9.65 10.02 0.32
N GLU A 139 -8.65 10.69 0.88
CA GLU A 139 -7.53 10.07 1.58
C GLU A 139 -7.96 9.34 2.85
N ARG A 140 -8.74 9.98 3.73
CA ARG A 140 -9.24 9.34 4.96
C ARG A 140 -10.04 8.09 4.68
N LEU A 141 -10.86 8.11 3.64
CA LEU A 141 -11.65 6.95 3.22
C LEU A 141 -10.79 5.88 2.57
N ALA A 142 -9.79 6.25 1.77
CA ALA A 142 -8.86 5.32 1.14
C ALA A 142 -8.03 4.55 2.18
N PHE A 143 -7.60 5.22 3.26
CA PHE A 143 -6.85 4.62 4.37
C PHE A 143 -7.71 3.89 5.42
N GLY A 144 -8.98 3.56 5.09
CA GLY A 144 -9.74 2.61 5.89
C GLY A 144 -9.07 1.23 5.85
N GLN A 145 -8.84 0.61 7.01
CA GLN A 145 -8.11 -0.66 7.10
C GLN A 145 -9.06 -1.83 7.27
N ARG A 146 -8.92 -2.85 6.41
CA ARG A 146 -9.63 -4.13 6.52
C ARG A 146 -8.71 -5.31 6.19
N SER A 147 -8.64 -6.26 7.12
CA SER A 147 -7.95 -7.54 6.95
C SER A 147 -8.94 -8.69 7.16
N ASP A 148 -9.09 -9.57 6.16
CA ASP A 148 -9.95 -10.77 6.24
C ASP A 148 -9.07 -12.02 6.39
N TYR A 149 -8.71 -12.38 7.63
CA TYR A 149 -7.83 -13.51 7.92
C TYR A 149 -8.58 -14.85 7.78
N GLN A 150 -8.22 -15.62 6.76
CA GLN A 150 -8.78 -16.93 6.45
C GLN A 150 -8.39 -17.98 7.51
N CYS A 151 -9.35 -18.80 7.93
CA CYS A 151 -9.13 -19.78 8.99
C CYS A 151 -8.55 -21.09 8.49
N GLU A 152 -8.70 -21.41 7.21
CA GLU A 152 -8.35 -22.69 6.60
C GLU A 152 -6.83 -22.91 6.54
N SER A 153 -6.40 -24.12 6.19
CA SER A 153 -4.99 -24.35 5.87
C SER A 153 -4.54 -23.54 4.65
N LYS A 154 -3.24 -23.18 4.63
CA LYS A 154 -2.59 -22.50 3.50
C LYS A 154 -2.89 -23.16 2.15
N GLU A 155 -2.97 -24.49 2.09
CA GLU A 155 -3.30 -25.22 0.86
C GLU A 155 -4.69 -24.85 0.33
N LYS A 156 -5.69 -24.74 1.22
CA LYS A 156 -7.04 -24.35 0.86
C LYS A 156 -7.16 -22.88 0.51
N VAL A 157 -6.50 -22.01 1.27
CA VAL A 157 -6.50 -20.58 0.94
C VAL A 157 -5.88 -20.35 -0.44
N LEU A 158 -4.79 -21.04 -0.79
CA LEU A 158 -4.19 -20.96 -2.13
C LEU A 158 -5.11 -21.47 -3.26
N GLN A 159 -6.08 -22.34 -2.96
CA GLN A 159 -7.07 -22.82 -3.94
C GLN A 159 -8.21 -21.81 -4.15
N VAL A 160 -8.59 -21.07 -3.10
CA VAL A 160 -9.70 -20.11 -3.12
C VAL A 160 -9.23 -18.73 -3.55
N ASN A 161 -8.16 -18.23 -2.94
CA ASN A 161 -7.60 -16.92 -3.20
C ASN A 161 -6.05 -16.96 -3.16
N PRO A 162 -5.41 -17.24 -4.31
CA PRO A 162 -3.96 -17.33 -4.38
C PRO A 162 -3.25 -15.98 -4.16
N ASP A 163 -3.97 -14.86 -4.18
CA ASP A 163 -3.39 -13.51 -4.03
C ASP A 163 -3.43 -13.03 -2.57
N LEU A 164 -4.29 -13.61 -1.71
CA LEU A 164 -4.47 -13.24 -0.29
C LEU A 164 -4.04 -14.35 0.70
N TRP A 165 -3.30 -15.36 0.25
CA TRP A 165 -2.97 -16.54 1.06
C TRP A 165 -2.23 -16.26 2.39
N PHE A 166 -1.58 -15.10 2.50
CA PHE A 166 -0.86 -14.67 3.70
C PHE A 166 -1.77 -13.97 4.73
N TYR A 167 -2.98 -13.59 4.36
CA TYR A 167 -4.05 -13.25 5.30
C TYR A 167 -4.71 -14.53 5.81
N ALA A 168 -3.97 -15.32 6.59
CA ALA A 168 -4.47 -16.57 7.15
C ALA A 168 -3.76 -16.93 8.47
N PHE A 169 -4.28 -17.97 9.14
CA PHE A 169 -3.69 -18.53 10.35
C PHE A 169 -2.84 -19.78 10.04
N ASN A 170 -1.71 -19.92 10.73
CA ASN A 170 -0.75 -21.00 10.49
C ASN A 170 -0.88 -22.19 11.45
N ASN A 171 -1.91 -22.24 12.31
CA ASN A 171 -2.03 -23.34 13.28
C ASN A 171 -3.47 -23.69 13.66
N ASN A 172 -3.65 -24.94 14.05
CA ASN A 172 -4.86 -25.54 14.60
C ASN A 172 -4.48 -26.56 15.68
N ASP A 173 -5.03 -26.40 16.89
CA ASP A 173 -4.83 -27.37 17.97
C ASP A 173 -5.98 -28.38 18.04
N VAL A 174 -7.09 -28.12 17.33
CA VAL A 174 -8.24 -29.02 17.26
C VAL A 174 -7.95 -30.07 16.18
N THR A 175 -7.76 -31.31 16.61
CA THR A 175 -7.31 -32.43 15.76
C THR A 175 -8.40 -33.49 15.59
N GLY A 176 -8.28 -34.33 14.55
CA GLY A 176 -9.21 -35.42 14.25
C GLY A 176 -10.39 -34.99 13.35
N LEU A 177 -11.54 -35.66 13.48
CA LEU A 177 -12.78 -35.34 12.72
C LEU A 177 -13.37 -33.95 13.06
N ASN A 178 -12.82 -33.31 14.09
CA ASN A 178 -13.43 -32.21 14.83
C ASN A 178 -12.70 -30.87 14.62
N GLY A 179 -11.77 -30.75 13.67
CA GLY A 179 -11.02 -29.50 13.43
C GLY A 179 -10.48 -29.36 12.01
N GLY A 180 -11.04 -30.05 11.03
CA GLY A 180 -10.55 -30.01 9.66
C GLY A 180 -11.11 -28.86 8.83
N ASP A 181 -10.39 -28.52 7.76
CA ASP A 181 -10.95 -27.73 6.66
C ASP A 181 -12.13 -28.51 6.06
N TRP A 182 -13.27 -27.83 5.93
CA TRP A 182 -14.53 -28.42 5.49
C TRP A 182 -15.23 -27.49 4.51
N GLN A 183 -15.88 -28.05 3.48
CA GLN A 183 -16.70 -27.26 2.58
C GLN A 183 -18.15 -27.22 3.09
N ASP A 184 -18.60 -26.06 3.56
CA ASP A 184 -19.97 -25.91 4.06
C ASP A 184 -20.96 -25.76 2.90
N ASN A 185 -21.47 -26.92 2.45
CA ASN A 185 -22.48 -27.03 1.39
C ASN A 185 -23.92 -26.79 1.90
N SER A 186 -24.10 -26.32 3.13
CA SER A 186 -25.43 -25.95 3.64
C SER A 186 -25.94 -24.68 2.96
N GLN A 187 -27.23 -24.39 3.15
CA GLN A 187 -27.84 -23.12 2.72
C GLN A 187 -27.17 -21.88 3.32
N TYR A 188 -26.38 -22.04 4.40
CA TYR A 188 -25.74 -20.95 5.12
C TYR A 188 -24.28 -20.74 4.69
N GLY A 189 -23.59 -21.80 4.25
CA GLY A 189 -22.16 -21.76 3.94
C GLY A 189 -21.82 -21.45 2.48
N SER A 190 -22.79 -21.48 1.56
CA SER A 190 -22.59 -21.14 0.14
C SER A 190 -21.41 -21.88 -0.54
N ASN A 191 -21.10 -23.11 -0.10
CA ASN A 191 -19.96 -23.94 -0.53
C ASN A 191 -18.58 -23.33 -0.21
N GLN A 192 -18.49 -22.42 0.76
CA GLN A 192 -17.22 -21.88 1.26
C GLN A 192 -16.44 -22.93 2.04
N TRP A 193 -15.11 -22.83 2.00
CA TRP A 193 -14.25 -23.59 2.89
C TRP A 193 -14.23 -22.89 4.25
N VAL A 194 -14.33 -23.68 5.31
CA VAL A 194 -14.36 -23.22 6.70
C VAL A 194 -13.58 -24.19 7.58
N ARG A 195 -13.19 -23.77 8.78
CA ARG A 195 -12.81 -24.72 9.83
C ARG A 195 -14.04 -25.18 10.59
N ARG A 196 -14.22 -26.51 10.63
CA ARG A 196 -15.35 -27.14 11.30
C ARG A 196 -14.94 -27.85 12.58
N CYS A 197 -15.65 -27.53 13.64
CA CYS A 197 -15.57 -28.14 14.96
C CYS A 197 -16.83 -28.93 15.28
N ILE A 198 -16.68 -30.23 15.53
CA ILE A 198 -17.78 -31.15 15.82
C ILE A 198 -17.59 -31.73 17.21
N THR A 199 -18.64 -31.67 18.02
CA THR A 199 -18.69 -32.27 19.35
C THR A 199 -18.59 -33.79 19.26
N ASP A 200 -17.80 -34.40 20.14
CA ASP A 200 -17.82 -35.86 20.33
C ASP A 200 -18.83 -36.20 21.42
N PRO A 201 -20.02 -36.73 21.08
CA PRO A 201 -21.05 -37.07 22.06
C PRO A 201 -20.62 -38.18 23.02
N ASN A 202 -19.56 -38.95 22.70
CA ASN A 202 -19.09 -40.04 23.55
C ASN A 202 -17.96 -39.65 24.50
N ASN A 203 -17.34 -38.46 24.33
CA ASN A 203 -16.23 -38.02 25.17
C ASN A 203 -16.23 -36.50 25.46
N ALA A 204 -17.37 -35.84 25.67
CA ALA A 204 -17.36 -34.39 25.96
C ALA A 204 -16.56 -34.03 27.25
N PRO A 205 -15.65 -33.03 27.23
CA PRO A 205 -15.25 -32.16 26.11
C PRO A 205 -13.93 -32.64 25.45
N SER A 206 -13.98 -33.70 24.65
CA SER A 206 -12.83 -34.13 23.84
C SER A 206 -12.75 -33.24 22.60
N GLY A 207 -11.55 -32.75 22.29
CA GLY A 207 -11.30 -31.93 21.11
C GLY A 207 -11.43 -30.42 21.28
N GLN A 208 -11.69 -29.89 22.48
CA GLN A 208 -11.58 -28.44 22.72
C GLN A 208 -10.15 -27.93 22.45
N GLY A 209 -10.01 -26.68 22.01
CA GLY A 209 -8.70 -26.14 21.66
C GLY A 209 -8.76 -24.86 20.84
N TYR A 210 -7.58 -24.34 20.50
CA TYR A 210 -7.47 -23.23 19.55
C TYR A 210 -7.77 -23.71 18.14
N VAL A 211 -8.90 -23.29 17.60
CA VAL A 211 -9.31 -23.58 16.22
C VAL A 211 -8.44 -22.80 15.25
N VAL A 212 -8.08 -21.56 15.59
CA VAL A 212 -7.11 -20.75 14.85
C VAL A 212 -6.21 -19.97 15.79
N ARG A 213 -4.93 -19.89 15.44
CA ARG A 213 -3.90 -19.05 16.07
C ARG A 213 -2.68 -18.94 15.15
N ARG A 214 -1.76 -18.03 15.49
CA ARG A 214 -0.54 -17.72 14.71
C ARG A 214 -0.88 -17.11 13.36
N LEU A 215 -1.37 -15.88 13.37
CA LEU A 215 -1.44 -15.03 12.18
C LEU A 215 -0.13 -15.06 11.39
N ILE A 216 -0.25 -15.21 10.07
CA ILE A 216 0.88 -15.18 9.13
C ILE A 216 1.35 -13.74 8.94
N THR A 217 0.48 -12.88 8.41
CA THR A 217 0.70 -11.43 8.41
C THR A 217 0.13 -10.85 9.70
N ASN A 218 1.02 -10.37 10.57
CA ASN A 218 0.66 -9.91 11.91
C ASN A 218 1.26 -8.54 12.28
N SER A 219 1.84 -7.84 11.30
CA SER A 219 2.37 -6.48 11.45
C SER A 219 1.31 -5.41 11.23
N GLU A 220 0.24 -5.75 10.54
CA GLU A 220 -0.89 -4.87 10.30
C GLU A 220 -1.69 -4.74 11.61
N GLN A 221 -2.16 -3.53 11.95
CA GLN A 221 -2.68 -3.17 13.28
C GLN A 221 -1.63 -2.98 14.40
N CYS A 222 -0.35 -2.81 14.06
CA CYS A 222 0.72 -2.46 15.02
C CYS A 222 1.43 -1.14 14.68
N ASN A 223 0.97 -0.43 13.66
CA ASN A 223 1.56 0.81 13.18
C ASN A 223 0.92 2.03 13.87
N MET A 224 1.35 2.33 15.09
CA MET A 224 0.70 3.39 15.88
C MET A 224 0.93 4.79 15.29
N ASN A 225 2.08 5.00 14.65
CA ASN A 225 2.48 6.28 14.06
C ASN A 225 3.02 6.05 12.66
N SER A 226 2.43 6.73 11.68
CA SER A 226 2.87 6.63 10.30
C SER A 226 3.67 7.88 9.87
N PRO A 227 4.82 7.73 9.18
CA PRO A 227 5.68 8.84 8.80
C PRO A 227 5.07 9.68 7.67
N ILE A 228 4.17 9.08 6.88
CA ILE A 228 3.39 9.74 5.81
C ILE A 228 2.17 10.53 6.34
N GLY A 229 1.93 10.50 7.65
CA GLY A 229 0.89 11.29 8.31
C GLY A 229 0.03 10.48 9.27
N PRO A 230 -0.80 11.13 10.08
CA PRO A 230 -1.59 10.46 11.11
C PRO A 230 -2.75 9.61 10.57
N VAL A 231 -3.22 9.87 9.35
CA VAL A 231 -4.40 9.24 8.76
C VAL A 231 -4.25 7.72 8.57
N PRO A 232 -3.12 7.21 8.06
CA PRO A 232 -2.87 5.77 7.99
C PRO A 232 -2.47 5.13 9.34
N GLY A 233 -2.22 5.91 10.40
CA GLY A 233 -1.75 5.39 11.68
C GLY A 233 -2.86 4.80 12.56
N ASP A 234 -2.59 3.68 13.22
CA ASP A 234 -3.59 2.87 13.91
C ASP A 234 -4.20 3.51 15.17
N LYS A 235 -3.43 4.39 15.84
CA LYS A 235 -3.77 4.94 17.16
C LYS A 235 -5.02 5.84 17.17
N ILE A 236 -5.42 6.35 16.01
CA ILE A 236 -6.51 7.33 15.90
C ILE A 236 -7.87 6.69 15.56
N HIS A 237 -7.89 5.37 15.36
CA HIS A 237 -9.09 4.64 14.95
C HIS A 237 -9.68 3.80 16.07
N ASP A 238 -11.00 3.67 16.08
CA ASP A 238 -11.63 2.54 16.76
C ASP A 238 -11.45 1.28 15.91
N TRP A 239 -11.42 0.12 16.56
CA TRP A 239 -11.17 -1.17 15.90
C TRP A 239 -12.22 -2.22 16.25
N TYR A 240 -12.58 -3.02 15.25
CA TYR A 240 -13.60 -4.05 15.32
C TYR A 240 -13.00 -5.39 14.91
N ILE A 241 -13.08 -6.38 15.81
CA ILE A 241 -12.71 -7.77 15.49
C ILE A 241 -13.99 -8.56 15.29
N LYS A 242 -14.15 -9.12 14.09
CA LYS A 242 -15.40 -9.65 13.56
C LYS A 242 -15.19 -11.07 13.04
N PRO A 243 -15.15 -12.08 13.93
CA PRO A 243 -15.05 -13.46 13.50
C PRO A 243 -16.37 -13.90 12.86
N SER A 244 -16.32 -14.51 11.68
CA SER A 244 -17.48 -15.09 11.00
C SER A 244 -17.70 -16.50 11.52
N ILE A 245 -18.60 -16.64 12.51
CA ILE A 245 -18.84 -17.92 13.20
C ILE A 245 -20.30 -18.34 13.03
N ARG A 246 -20.49 -19.63 12.81
CA ARG A 246 -21.77 -20.33 12.86
C ARG A 246 -21.72 -21.41 13.94
N ALA A 247 -22.86 -21.70 14.56
CA ALA A 247 -23.02 -22.78 15.54
C ALA A 247 -24.29 -23.61 15.25
N ASP A 248 -24.46 -24.75 15.92
CA ASP A 248 -25.69 -25.55 15.83
C ASP A 248 -26.90 -24.77 16.41
N GLU A 249 -27.86 -24.43 15.54
CA GLU A 249 -29.07 -23.69 15.90
C GLU A 249 -29.87 -24.35 17.02
N ASN A 250 -30.00 -25.68 17.00
CA ASN A 250 -30.80 -26.41 17.97
C ASN A 250 -30.20 -26.34 19.38
N PHE A 251 -28.86 -26.38 19.46
CA PHE A 251 -28.13 -26.22 20.71
C PHE A 251 -28.29 -24.80 21.24
N ILE A 252 -28.00 -23.81 20.38
CA ILE A 252 -28.00 -22.39 20.76
C ILE A 252 -29.35 -21.97 21.33
N ASP A 253 -30.46 -22.39 20.72
CA ASP A 253 -31.79 -21.97 21.14
C ASP A 253 -32.20 -22.49 22.54
N SER A 254 -31.53 -23.52 23.04
CA SER A 254 -31.85 -24.17 24.32
C SER A 254 -30.79 -24.02 25.43
N HIS A 255 -29.62 -23.41 25.16
CA HIS A 255 -28.47 -23.41 26.07
C HIS A 255 -27.82 -22.03 26.27
N ASP A 256 -28.61 -20.98 26.54
CA ASP A 256 -28.20 -19.56 26.57
C ASP A 256 -26.84 -19.26 27.22
N ASP A 257 -26.54 -19.87 28.35
CA ASP A 257 -25.37 -19.56 29.16
C ASP A 257 -24.13 -20.39 28.80
N ASP A 258 -24.24 -21.38 27.92
CA ASP A 258 -23.12 -22.27 27.61
C ASP A 258 -22.05 -21.56 26.77
N PRO A 259 -20.76 -21.73 27.12
CA PRO A 259 -19.65 -21.10 26.38
C PRO A 259 -19.45 -21.81 25.04
N ILE A 260 -19.43 -21.08 23.94
CA ILE A 260 -19.20 -21.65 22.60
C ILE A 260 -17.73 -21.52 22.23
N CYS A 261 -17.23 -20.28 22.24
CA CYS A 261 -15.83 -19.98 21.94
C CYS A 261 -15.35 -18.76 22.71
N ARG A 262 -14.03 -18.58 22.77
CA ARG A 262 -13.38 -17.37 23.27
C ARG A 262 -12.45 -16.81 22.22
N ILE A 263 -12.49 -15.51 22.04
CA ILE A 263 -11.57 -14.77 21.19
C ILE A 263 -10.55 -14.08 22.08
N GLU A 264 -9.27 -14.30 21.81
CA GLU A 264 -8.16 -13.63 22.48
C GLU A 264 -7.41 -12.76 21.48
N VAL A 265 -7.09 -11.54 21.90
CA VAL A 265 -6.33 -10.58 21.12
C VAL A 265 -5.03 -10.32 21.83
N ILE A 266 -3.94 -10.47 21.09
CA ILE A 266 -2.60 -10.45 21.62
C ILE A 266 -1.85 -9.30 20.96
N ASN A 267 -1.14 -8.53 21.77
CA ASN A 267 -0.37 -7.40 21.28
C ASN A 267 0.99 -7.81 20.72
N LEU A 268 1.72 -6.82 20.21
CA LEU A 268 3.06 -6.95 19.65
C LEU A 268 4.04 -7.68 20.59
N ASP A 269 3.94 -7.46 21.91
CA ASP A 269 4.84 -8.03 22.92
C ASP A 269 4.48 -9.47 23.35
N GLY A 270 3.27 -9.92 23.00
CA GLY A 270 2.75 -11.27 23.27
C GLY A 270 1.76 -11.36 24.43
N ASP A 271 1.33 -10.23 24.99
CA ASP A 271 0.37 -10.17 26.08
C ASP A 271 -1.07 -10.19 25.55
N VAL A 272 -1.96 -10.87 26.28
CA VAL A 272 -3.39 -10.86 25.99
C VAL A 272 -3.97 -9.51 26.44
N ILE A 273 -4.31 -8.65 25.48
CA ILE A 273 -4.91 -7.34 25.73
C ILE A 273 -6.43 -7.39 25.79
N LYS A 274 -7.04 -8.43 25.23
CA LYS A 274 -8.47 -8.67 25.33
C LYS A 274 -8.82 -10.13 25.24
N SER A 275 -9.80 -10.54 26.04
CA SER A 275 -10.38 -11.87 26.00
C SER A 275 -11.89 -11.76 26.09
N THR A 276 -12.58 -12.27 25.08
CA THR A 276 -14.03 -12.17 24.94
C THR A 276 -14.63 -13.57 24.81
N LEU A 277 -15.46 -13.93 25.79
CA LEU A 277 -16.21 -15.17 25.78
C LEU A 277 -17.52 -14.97 25.00
N ILE A 278 -17.75 -15.80 23.99
CA ILE A 278 -18.99 -15.85 23.23
C ILE A 278 -19.78 -17.07 23.72
N ARG A 279 -20.97 -16.82 24.23
CA ARG A 279 -21.94 -17.82 24.70
C ARG A 279 -23.08 -17.98 23.71
N ALA A 280 -23.88 -19.03 23.89
CA ALA A 280 -25.00 -19.32 23.01
C ALA A 280 -25.96 -18.12 22.85
N ARG A 281 -26.33 -17.47 23.96
CA ARG A 281 -27.20 -16.27 23.95
C ARG A 281 -26.70 -15.16 23.04
N ASN A 282 -25.39 -15.03 22.83
CA ASN A 282 -24.82 -13.96 22.00
C ASN A 282 -25.09 -14.18 20.50
N PHE A 283 -25.46 -15.40 20.07
CA PHE A 283 -25.86 -15.71 18.70
C PHE A 283 -27.32 -15.35 18.39
N LYS A 284 -28.18 -15.15 19.40
CA LYS A 284 -29.61 -14.95 19.21
C LYS A 284 -29.95 -13.51 18.83
N VAL A 285 -30.94 -13.31 17.96
CA VAL A 285 -31.59 -12.01 17.68
C VAL A 285 -33.08 -12.17 17.98
N ASN A 286 -33.66 -11.30 18.80
CA ASN A 286 -35.04 -11.45 19.27
C ASN A 286 -35.33 -12.82 19.91
N ASN A 287 -34.36 -13.36 20.66
CA ASN A 287 -34.37 -14.66 21.36
C ASN A 287 -34.22 -15.93 20.51
N ASP A 288 -34.08 -15.82 19.19
CA ASP A 288 -33.89 -16.97 18.30
C ASP A 288 -32.58 -16.85 17.51
N TYR A 289 -31.95 -17.98 17.17
CA TYR A 289 -30.82 -18.05 16.24
C TYR A 289 -31.19 -18.84 14.98
N ASP A 290 -30.91 -18.28 13.80
CA ASP A 290 -31.32 -18.83 12.51
C ASP A 290 -30.25 -19.70 11.84
N GLY A 291 -29.22 -20.12 12.59
CA GLY A 291 -28.15 -20.99 12.10
C GLY A 291 -27.17 -20.34 11.12
N LYS A 292 -27.28 -19.03 10.83
CA LYS A 292 -26.38 -18.32 9.89
C LYS A 292 -25.05 -17.94 10.52
N TYR A 293 -24.03 -17.74 9.68
CA TYR A 293 -22.79 -17.09 10.10
C TYR A 293 -23.06 -15.69 10.64
N LYS A 294 -22.42 -15.36 11.76
CA LYS A 294 -22.49 -14.04 12.39
C LYS A 294 -21.08 -13.47 12.53
N GLU A 295 -20.94 -12.21 12.15
CA GLU A 295 -19.78 -11.37 12.48
C GLU A 295 -20.03 -10.49 13.70
N VAL A 296 -21.30 -10.23 14.01
CA VAL A 296 -21.76 -9.34 15.08
C VAL A 296 -22.60 -10.14 16.06
N PHE A 297 -22.18 -10.09 17.33
CA PHE A 297 -22.78 -10.83 18.43
C PHE A 297 -23.51 -9.90 19.39
N ASN A 298 -24.59 -10.39 19.98
CA ASN A 298 -25.38 -9.63 20.94
C ASN A 298 -24.79 -9.76 22.34
N PHE A 299 -23.86 -8.86 22.67
CA PHE A 299 -23.24 -8.82 23.99
C PHE A 299 -24.13 -8.10 24.99
N ASN A 300 -24.44 -8.75 26.12
CA ASN A 300 -25.13 -8.09 27.22
C ASN A 300 -24.07 -7.42 28.13
N VAL A 301 -23.69 -6.18 27.79
CA VAL A 301 -22.65 -5.43 28.51
C VAL A 301 -23.01 -5.24 29.99
N THR A 302 -24.30 -5.07 30.31
CA THR A 302 -24.80 -5.02 31.69
C THR A 302 -24.68 -6.34 32.45
N GLY A 303 -24.58 -7.47 31.73
CA GLY A 303 -24.32 -8.79 32.29
C GLY A 303 -22.83 -9.16 32.41
N GLY A 304 -21.92 -8.23 32.08
CA GLY A 304 -20.47 -8.43 32.18
C GLY A 304 -19.80 -9.05 30.94
N ASP A 305 -20.51 -9.18 29.81
CA ASP A 305 -19.91 -9.63 28.55
C ASP A 305 -19.00 -8.53 27.97
N SER A 306 -17.75 -8.87 27.61
CA SER A 306 -16.83 -7.96 26.91
C SER A 306 -17.07 -8.00 25.40
N THR A 307 -17.24 -6.85 24.75
CA THR A 307 -17.42 -6.78 23.28
C THR A 307 -16.12 -7.06 22.53
N LEU A 308 -16.16 -7.24 21.20
CA LEU A 308 -14.97 -7.30 20.33
C LEU A 308 -14.62 -5.95 19.69
N PHE A 309 -14.91 -4.87 20.40
CA PHE A 309 -14.65 -3.49 19.98
C PHE A 309 -13.53 -2.86 20.82
N PHE A 310 -12.54 -2.25 20.19
CA PHE A 310 -11.49 -1.50 20.85
C PHE A 310 -11.68 -0.03 20.53
N PRO A 311 -12.07 0.80 21.52
CA PRO A 311 -12.06 2.23 21.30
C PRO A 311 -10.63 2.70 21.04
N LYS A 312 -10.46 3.80 20.31
CA LYS A 312 -9.16 4.35 19.91
C LYS A 312 -8.18 4.54 21.07
N GLN A 313 -8.68 4.89 22.26
CA GLN A 313 -7.85 5.03 23.47
C GLN A 313 -7.23 3.70 23.93
N GLN A 314 -7.81 2.56 23.53
CA GLN A 314 -7.28 1.22 23.78
C GLN A 314 -6.49 0.67 22.60
N ALA A 315 -6.52 1.31 21.42
CA ALA A 315 -5.76 0.86 20.25
C ALA A 315 -4.24 0.87 20.49
N ILE A 316 -3.76 1.78 21.34
CA ILE A 316 -2.36 1.81 21.80
C ILE A 316 -1.89 0.47 22.39
N ASN A 317 -2.81 -0.34 22.91
CA ASN A 317 -2.45 -1.62 23.49
C ASN A 317 -2.05 -2.67 22.44
N PHE A 318 -2.39 -2.51 21.16
CA PHE A 318 -1.90 -3.40 20.10
C PHE A 318 -0.38 -3.32 19.94
N ASN A 319 0.20 -2.12 20.12
CA ASN A 319 1.63 -1.88 20.18
C ASN A 319 1.94 -0.90 21.33
N PRO A 320 2.13 -1.38 22.57
CA PRO A 320 2.26 -0.53 23.75
C PRO A 320 3.56 0.28 23.78
N ASN A 321 4.55 -0.10 22.97
CA ASN A 321 5.77 0.68 22.78
C ASN A 321 5.54 1.93 21.93
N ASN A 322 4.35 2.09 21.36
CA ASN A 322 3.97 3.21 20.48
C ASN A 322 4.96 3.39 19.32
N GLY A 323 5.57 2.29 18.86
CA GLY A 323 6.51 2.31 17.75
C GLY A 323 5.80 2.71 16.44
N GLY A 324 6.59 3.29 15.52
CA GLY A 324 6.16 3.47 14.14
C GLY A 324 6.15 2.14 13.36
N TRP A 325 6.26 2.22 12.04
CA TRP A 325 6.21 1.07 11.13
C TRP A 325 7.20 -0.03 11.54
N ALA A 326 6.69 -1.03 12.23
CA ALA A 326 7.46 -2.20 12.63
C ALA A 326 7.34 -3.26 11.52
N PHE A 327 8.28 -3.26 10.58
CA PHE A 327 8.42 -4.28 9.51
C PHE A 327 8.90 -5.64 10.04
N ASN A 328 8.31 -6.06 11.15
CA ASN A 328 8.71 -7.20 11.95
C ASN A 328 7.67 -8.31 11.85
N SER A 329 7.09 -8.52 10.65
CA SER A 329 6.11 -9.59 10.44
C SER A 329 6.72 -10.94 10.84
N ARG A 330 5.89 -11.80 11.44
CA ARG A 330 6.32 -13.11 11.93
C ARG A 330 6.88 -13.92 10.76
N GLY A 331 8.21 -14.08 10.76
CA GLY A 331 8.93 -14.87 9.78
C GLY A 331 9.94 -14.09 8.96
N VAL A 332 9.93 -12.75 8.90
CA VAL A 332 10.94 -11.94 8.17
C VAL A 332 12.35 -12.10 8.76
N SER A 333 12.45 -12.39 10.07
CA SER A 333 13.68 -12.89 10.69
C SER A 333 13.53 -14.36 11.12
N THR A 334 14.63 -15.11 11.07
CA THR A 334 14.74 -16.47 11.61
C THR A 334 14.61 -16.53 13.15
N THR A 335 14.53 -15.37 13.79
CA THR A 335 14.32 -15.20 15.23
C THR A 335 12.84 -14.95 15.49
N ASP A 336 12.20 -15.86 16.23
CA ASP A 336 10.79 -15.91 16.63
C ASP A 336 10.33 -14.72 17.54
N GLY A 337 10.96 -13.54 17.44
CA GLY A 337 11.04 -12.56 18.51
C GLY A 337 10.57 -11.13 18.25
N SER A 338 10.18 -10.72 17.03
CA SER A 338 9.97 -9.28 16.75
C SER A 338 8.50 -8.81 16.81
N ASN A 339 7.53 -9.58 16.34
CA ASN A 339 6.10 -9.27 16.52
C ASN A 339 5.28 -10.52 16.89
N LYS A 340 4.62 -10.47 18.05
CA LYS A 340 3.79 -11.55 18.58
C LYS A 340 2.29 -11.31 18.49
N MET A 341 1.86 -10.20 17.87
CA MET A 341 0.44 -9.91 17.62
C MET A 341 -0.23 -11.13 17.01
N ASP A 342 -1.41 -11.45 17.54
CA ASP A 342 -2.19 -12.62 17.14
C ASP A 342 -3.67 -12.40 17.51
N ILE A 343 -4.55 -13.06 16.77
CA ILE A 343 -5.96 -13.20 17.14
C ILE A 343 -6.24 -14.68 17.24
N ARG A 344 -6.70 -15.15 18.39
CA ARG A 344 -6.87 -16.58 18.66
C ARG A 344 -8.32 -16.90 18.94
N VAL A 345 -8.80 -18.00 18.38
CA VAL A 345 -10.14 -18.50 18.64
C VAL A 345 -10.04 -19.86 19.32
N TYR A 346 -10.49 -19.92 20.57
CA TYR A 346 -10.58 -21.14 21.35
C TYR A 346 -12.01 -21.67 21.36
N TRP A 347 -12.22 -22.91 20.93
CA TRP A 347 -13.52 -23.59 20.96
C TRP A 347 -13.62 -24.48 22.20
N TYR A 348 -14.75 -24.41 22.90
CA TYR A 348 -14.97 -25.09 24.18
C TYR A 348 -15.48 -26.54 24.07
N GLY A 349 -15.80 -27.02 22.87
CA GLY A 349 -16.29 -28.40 22.71
C GLY A 349 -17.74 -28.62 23.19
N THR A 350 -18.50 -27.54 23.40
CA THR A 350 -19.88 -27.57 23.93
C THR A 350 -20.94 -27.77 22.84
N CYS A 351 -20.75 -27.17 21.67
CA CYS A 351 -21.60 -27.31 20.50
C CYS A 351 -20.77 -27.36 19.21
N ASP A 352 -21.37 -27.87 18.14
CA ASP A 352 -20.76 -27.80 16.82
C ASP A 352 -20.60 -26.34 16.39
N MET A 353 -19.47 -26.04 15.77
CA MET A 353 -19.07 -24.68 15.38
C MET A 353 -18.37 -24.71 14.03
N TRP A 354 -18.61 -23.68 13.21
CA TRP A 354 -17.89 -23.44 11.98
C TRP A 354 -17.34 -22.01 12.01
N ILE A 355 -16.09 -21.82 11.58
CA ILE A 355 -15.48 -20.50 11.45
C ILE A 355 -14.86 -20.37 10.06
N ASP A 356 -15.21 -19.28 9.38
CA ASP A 356 -14.76 -18.96 8.01
C ASP A 356 -13.53 -18.06 8.06
N TYR A 357 -13.67 -16.83 8.52
CA TYR A 357 -12.57 -15.89 8.68
C TYR A 357 -12.68 -15.08 9.98
N VAL A 358 -11.60 -14.39 10.32
CA VAL A 358 -11.60 -13.31 11.29
C VAL A 358 -11.32 -12.00 10.56
N ARG A 359 -12.33 -11.12 10.50
CA ARG A 359 -12.16 -9.78 9.94
C ARG A 359 -11.71 -8.80 11.00
N VAL A 360 -10.79 -7.91 10.64
CA VAL A 360 -10.36 -6.78 11.46
C VAL A 360 -10.60 -5.51 10.65
N ASP A 361 -11.50 -4.67 11.13
CA ASP A 361 -11.84 -3.38 10.51
C ASP A 361 -11.44 -2.25 11.46
N ASN A 362 -10.87 -1.18 10.93
CA ASN A 362 -10.91 0.11 11.63
C ASN A 362 -12.29 0.77 11.42
N ASP A 363 -12.57 1.85 12.16
CA ASP A 363 -13.82 2.60 12.11
C ASP A 363 -14.26 2.99 10.69
N VAL A 364 -13.33 3.52 9.88
CA VAL A 364 -13.63 3.92 8.51
C VAL A 364 -13.96 2.73 7.63
N ALA A 365 -13.20 1.64 7.68
CA ALA A 365 -13.51 0.46 6.88
C ALA A 365 -14.84 -0.18 7.31
N HIS A 366 -15.10 -0.23 8.62
CA HIS A 366 -16.34 -0.75 9.18
C HIS A 366 -17.57 -0.02 8.61
N ASP A 367 -17.50 1.31 8.58
CA ASP A 367 -18.59 2.15 8.11
C ASP A 367 -18.66 2.21 6.57
N LEU A 368 -17.52 2.41 5.90
CA LEU A 368 -17.45 2.57 4.44
C LEU A 368 -17.87 1.30 3.69
N LEU A 369 -17.51 0.13 4.23
CA LEU A 369 -17.81 -1.18 3.66
C LEU A 369 -19.04 -1.84 4.32
N SER A 370 -19.81 -1.07 5.09
CA SER A 370 -21.04 -1.55 5.71
C SER A 370 -22.07 -1.98 4.66
N ASN A 371 -22.76 -3.09 4.94
CA ASN A 371 -23.93 -3.52 4.17
C ASN A 371 -25.24 -2.89 4.71
N ASP A 372 -25.17 -2.12 5.79
CA ASP A 372 -26.33 -1.40 6.33
C ASP A 372 -26.49 -0.03 5.64
N PRO A 373 -27.51 0.14 4.77
CA PRO A 373 -27.74 1.41 4.07
C PRO A 373 -28.21 2.54 5.00
N LEU A 374 -28.56 2.24 6.25
CA LEU A 374 -28.96 3.22 7.25
C LEU A 374 -27.80 3.65 8.16
N ASN A 375 -26.59 3.10 7.98
CA ASN A 375 -25.42 3.56 8.73
C ASN A 375 -25.17 5.06 8.41
N PRO A 376 -25.28 5.97 9.40
CA PRO A 376 -25.15 7.40 9.16
C PRO A 376 -23.75 7.81 8.68
N ASN A 377 -22.70 7.10 9.12
CA ASN A 377 -21.34 7.36 8.66
C ASN A 377 -21.15 6.89 7.22
N TRP A 378 -21.73 5.76 6.83
CA TRP A 378 -21.73 5.33 5.43
C TRP A 378 -22.38 6.39 4.53
N VAL A 379 -23.56 6.90 4.89
CA VAL A 379 -24.25 7.96 4.13
C VAL A 379 -23.39 9.21 4.01
N ARG A 380 -22.74 9.61 5.11
CA ARG A 380 -21.81 10.75 5.14
C ARG A 380 -20.62 10.55 4.21
N TYR A 381 -19.97 9.39 4.25
CA TYR A 381 -18.82 9.07 3.41
C TYR A 381 -19.18 8.95 1.93
N ASP A 382 -20.34 8.37 1.62
CA ASP A 382 -20.84 8.28 0.25
C ASP A 382 -21.12 9.68 -0.32
N ASN A 383 -21.71 10.58 0.48
CA ASN A 383 -21.91 11.99 0.10
C ASN A 383 -20.57 12.72 -0.15
N TRP A 384 -19.55 12.47 0.66
CA TRP A 384 -18.21 13.04 0.43
C TRP A 384 -17.64 12.62 -0.93
N LEU A 385 -17.68 11.32 -1.24
CA LEU A 385 -17.20 10.81 -2.52
C LEU A 385 -18.04 11.34 -3.69
N HIS A 386 -19.35 11.45 -3.50
CA HIS A 386 -20.24 12.04 -4.49
C HIS A 386 -19.89 13.49 -4.80
N TRP A 387 -19.61 14.31 -3.78
CA TRP A 387 -19.20 15.69 -3.96
C TRP A 387 -17.85 15.81 -4.66
N GLU A 388 -16.83 15.07 -4.21
CA GLU A 388 -15.50 15.09 -4.83
C GLU A 388 -15.56 14.64 -6.31
N ALA A 389 -16.37 13.62 -6.63
CA ALA A 389 -16.56 13.18 -8.00
C ALA A 389 -17.31 14.21 -8.87
N GLN A 390 -18.46 14.72 -8.43
CA GLN A 390 -19.32 15.58 -9.27
C GLN A 390 -18.88 17.05 -9.33
N GLN A 391 -18.11 17.53 -8.35
CA GLN A 391 -17.71 18.94 -8.29
C GLN A 391 -16.27 19.16 -8.74
N ILE A 392 -15.41 18.14 -8.61
CA ILE A 392 -13.99 18.25 -8.89
C ILE A 392 -13.60 17.36 -10.08
N ALA A 393 -13.92 16.05 -10.03
CA ALA A 393 -13.52 15.13 -11.09
C ALA A 393 -14.22 15.37 -12.45
N THR A 394 -15.42 15.97 -12.45
CA THR A 394 -16.13 16.35 -13.69
C THR A 394 -15.95 17.81 -14.09
N HIS A 395 -15.06 18.55 -13.41
CA HIS A 395 -14.77 19.93 -13.75
C HIS A 395 -14.17 20.04 -15.16
N THR A 396 -14.39 21.15 -15.87
CA THR A 396 -13.82 21.35 -17.23
C THR A 396 -12.30 21.28 -17.25
N SER A 397 -11.69 21.72 -16.15
CA SER A 397 -10.26 21.62 -15.86
C SER A 397 -9.95 20.45 -14.93
N SER A 398 -10.65 19.32 -15.11
CA SER A 398 -10.54 18.13 -14.25
C SER A 398 -9.08 17.83 -13.92
N PRO A 399 -8.78 17.46 -12.66
CA PRO A 399 -7.46 16.96 -12.31
C PRO A 399 -7.13 15.68 -13.07
N LEU A 400 -5.85 15.31 -13.05
CA LEU A 400 -5.36 14.05 -13.60
C LEU A 400 -5.99 12.86 -12.88
N LYS A 401 -5.84 12.80 -11.55
CA LYS A 401 -6.32 11.75 -10.64
C LYS A 401 -6.39 12.27 -9.20
N PHE A 402 -7.06 11.51 -8.34
CA PHE A 402 -6.83 11.63 -6.90
C PHE A 402 -5.62 10.77 -6.48
N TYR A 403 -4.68 11.40 -5.78
CA TYR A 403 -3.41 10.85 -5.36
C TYR A 403 -3.51 10.26 -3.96
N ILE A 404 -2.86 9.10 -3.77
CA ILE A 404 -2.66 8.45 -2.47
C ILE A 404 -1.16 8.14 -2.35
N GLU A 405 -0.52 8.83 -1.40
CA GLU A 405 0.85 8.54 -0.94
C GLU A 405 0.86 7.18 -0.22
N GLU A 406 2.02 6.53 -0.12
CA GLU A 406 2.23 5.16 0.40
C GLU A 406 1.10 4.56 1.27
N PHE A 407 0.70 3.31 1.01
CA PHE A 407 -0.42 2.69 1.72
C PHE A 407 -0.05 1.32 2.29
N GLU A 408 -0.73 0.93 3.37
CA GLU A 408 -0.69 -0.44 3.87
C GLU A 408 -1.63 -1.33 3.07
N PHE A 409 -1.30 -2.61 2.93
CA PHE A 409 -2.04 -3.48 2.01
C PHE A 409 -3.45 -3.83 2.48
N ASN A 410 -3.75 -3.63 3.77
CA ASN A 410 -5.11 -3.69 4.30
C ASN A 410 -5.95 -2.44 3.97
N HIS A 411 -5.39 -1.40 3.33
CA HIS A 411 -6.14 -0.26 2.78
C HIS A 411 -6.81 -0.59 1.45
N ILE A 412 -6.30 -1.60 0.72
CA ILE A 412 -6.77 -1.98 -0.62
C ILE A 412 -8.30 -2.15 -0.71
N PRO A 413 -9.00 -2.80 0.24
CA PRO A 413 -10.46 -2.91 0.18
C PRO A 413 -11.17 -1.54 0.15
N CYS A 414 -10.70 -0.58 0.93
CA CYS A 414 -11.29 0.77 0.97
C CYS A 414 -10.85 1.60 -0.25
N MET A 415 -9.59 1.52 -0.65
CA MET A 415 -9.10 2.12 -1.90
C MET A 415 -9.89 1.65 -3.12
N SER A 416 -10.19 0.34 -3.20
CA SER A 416 -11.04 -0.25 -4.24
C SER A 416 -12.44 0.37 -4.25
N TYR A 417 -13.07 0.47 -3.07
CA TYR A 417 -14.38 1.09 -2.92
C TYR A 417 -14.38 2.55 -3.38
N VAL A 418 -13.43 3.35 -2.88
CA VAL A 418 -13.27 4.77 -3.21
C VAL A 418 -13.04 4.94 -4.71
N SER A 419 -12.07 4.24 -5.28
CA SER A 419 -11.72 4.28 -6.70
C SER A 419 -12.92 3.94 -7.60
N ARG A 420 -13.71 2.91 -7.24
CA ARG A 420 -14.95 2.56 -7.95
C ARG A 420 -15.99 3.67 -7.86
N LYS A 421 -16.27 4.19 -6.67
CA LYS A 421 -17.27 5.25 -6.47
C LYS A 421 -16.91 6.53 -7.21
N LEU A 422 -15.64 6.88 -7.27
CA LEU A 422 -15.14 8.02 -8.05
C LEU A 422 -15.43 7.85 -9.55
N ARG A 423 -15.19 6.65 -10.12
CA ARG A 423 -15.57 6.35 -11.52
C ARG A 423 -17.08 6.44 -11.73
N ASP A 424 -17.85 5.80 -10.85
CA ASP A 424 -19.30 5.70 -10.97
C ASP A 424 -19.97 7.08 -10.89
N TYR A 425 -19.56 7.93 -9.94
CA TYR A 425 -20.15 9.25 -9.73
C TYR A 425 -19.65 10.31 -10.72
N SER A 426 -18.42 10.19 -11.21
CA SER A 426 -17.90 11.11 -12.24
C SER A 426 -18.37 10.72 -13.65
N LEU A 427 -18.96 9.53 -13.83
CA LEU A 427 -19.26 8.93 -15.14
C LEU A 427 -18.03 8.87 -16.06
N ASN A 428 -16.83 8.86 -15.47
CA ASN A 428 -15.57 8.77 -16.19
C ASN A 428 -14.89 7.46 -15.81
N PRO A 429 -14.89 6.43 -16.67
CA PRO A 429 -14.27 5.14 -16.38
C PRO A 429 -12.75 5.27 -16.18
N ASN A 430 -12.17 6.36 -16.67
CA ASN A 430 -10.76 6.68 -16.57
C ASN A 430 -10.44 7.56 -15.36
N PHE A 431 -11.38 7.93 -14.48
CA PHE A 431 -11.08 8.71 -13.28
C PHE A 431 -11.04 7.81 -12.04
N SER A 432 -9.85 7.57 -11.50
CA SER A 432 -9.61 6.63 -10.39
C SER A 432 -8.68 7.25 -9.36
N LEU A 433 -8.37 6.49 -8.31
CA LEU A 433 -7.16 6.75 -7.55
C LEU A 433 -5.92 6.51 -8.44
N MET A 434 -4.84 7.22 -8.11
CA MET A 434 -3.46 6.91 -8.48
C MET A 434 -2.71 6.80 -7.15
N SER A 435 -2.38 5.58 -6.77
CA SER A 435 -1.58 5.33 -5.58
C SER A 435 -0.12 5.09 -5.94
N MET A 436 0.75 5.44 -5.01
CA MET A 436 2.13 5.06 -5.09
C MET A 436 2.30 3.61 -4.65
N VAL A 437 2.66 2.74 -5.59
CA VAL A 437 2.99 1.34 -5.26
C VAL A 437 4.43 1.27 -4.83
N ASN A 438 4.67 0.96 -3.55
CA ASN A 438 5.97 0.66 -2.94
C ASN A 438 6.12 -0.87 -2.72
N LEU A 439 6.70 -1.59 -3.69
CA LEU A 439 6.88 -3.04 -3.59
C LEU A 439 7.90 -3.43 -2.53
N GLN A 440 8.82 -2.53 -2.15
CA GLN A 440 9.76 -2.84 -1.06
C GLN A 440 9.00 -2.94 0.25
N GLN A 441 8.13 -1.96 0.55
CA GLN A 441 7.23 -2.06 1.68
C GLN A 441 6.35 -3.30 1.57
N TYR A 442 5.74 -3.57 0.41
CA TYR A 442 4.94 -4.78 0.19
C TYR A 442 5.64 -6.08 0.59
N LEU A 443 6.90 -6.24 0.18
CA LEU A 443 7.67 -7.44 0.47
C LEU A 443 7.90 -7.65 1.98
N LEU A 444 7.89 -6.59 2.79
CA LEU A 444 8.04 -6.68 4.25
C LEU A 444 6.78 -7.20 4.96
N HIS A 445 5.61 -7.12 4.31
CA HIS A 445 4.35 -7.70 4.80
C HIS A 445 4.21 -9.19 4.47
N LEU A 446 5.06 -9.72 3.60
CA LEU A 446 5.02 -11.11 3.16
C LEU A 446 5.90 -12.03 4.03
N PRO A 447 5.50 -13.29 4.21
CA PRO A 447 6.36 -14.28 4.87
C PRO A 447 7.70 -14.44 4.16
N TYR A 448 8.79 -14.54 4.93
CA TYR A 448 10.16 -14.62 4.40
C TYR A 448 10.37 -15.70 3.34
N GLU A 449 9.77 -16.87 3.52
CA GLU A 449 9.81 -17.96 2.55
C GLU A 449 9.31 -17.57 1.15
N PHE A 450 8.43 -16.56 1.02
CA PHE A 450 7.97 -16.03 -0.26
C PHE A 450 8.91 -14.98 -0.82
N VAL A 451 9.39 -14.10 0.06
CA VAL A 451 10.34 -13.03 -0.21
C VAL A 451 11.66 -13.64 -0.73
N ALA A 452 12.23 -14.61 0.00
CA ALA A 452 13.46 -15.32 -0.35
C ALA A 452 13.38 -16.13 -1.65
N ASN A 453 12.19 -16.53 -2.09
CA ASN A 453 11.98 -17.31 -3.31
C ASN A 453 11.55 -16.45 -4.51
N ASN A 454 11.57 -15.12 -4.41
CA ASN A 454 11.21 -14.20 -5.51
C ASN A 454 9.86 -14.48 -6.18
N LYS A 455 8.86 -14.84 -5.39
CA LYS A 455 7.55 -15.26 -5.93
C LYS A 455 6.60 -14.10 -6.28
N VAL A 456 6.96 -12.85 -5.97
CA VAL A 456 6.15 -11.69 -6.35
C VAL A 456 6.40 -11.38 -7.84
N SER A 457 5.55 -11.93 -8.68
CA SER A 457 5.57 -11.71 -10.14
C SER A 457 4.82 -10.44 -10.53
N ALA A 458 5.08 -9.92 -11.73
CA ALA A 458 4.28 -8.84 -12.31
C ALA A 458 2.78 -9.19 -12.40
N GLN A 459 2.42 -10.46 -12.65
CA GLN A 459 1.03 -10.91 -12.58
C GLN A 459 0.42 -10.83 -11.18
N HIS A 460 1.20 -11.12 -10.14
CA HIS A 460 0.76 -10.97 -8.75
C HIS A 460 0.49 -9.51 -8.44
N VAL A 461 1.44 -8.62 -8.74
CA VAL A 461 1.30 -7.17 -8.54
C VAL A 461 0.09 -6.64 -9.32
N ALA A 462 -0.06 -7.06 -10.59
CA ALA A 462 -1.17 -6.64 -11.43
C ALA A 462 -2.53 -7.04 -10.81
N ARG A 463 -2.73 -8.30 -10.43
CA ARG A 463 -4.01 -8.73 -9.85
C ARG A 463 -4.25 -8.12 -8.48
N TYR A 464 -3.25 -8.16 -7.61
CA TYR A 464 -3.42 -7.85 -6.21
C TYR A 464 -3.43 -6.36 -5.91
N LEU A 465 -2.47 -5.60 -6.46
CA LEU A 465 -2.29 -4.18 -6.13
C LEU A 465 -3.02 -3.27 -7.12
N ILE A 466 -2.97 -3.59 -8.42
CA ILE A 466 -3.51 -2.71 -9.47
C ILE A 466 -4.98 -2.99 -9.75
N ASP A 467 -5.33 -4.25 -10.08
CA ASP A 467 -6.69 -4.62 -10.49
C ASP A 467 -7.66 -4.54 -9.30
N SER A 468 -7.23 -4.92 -8.09
CA SER A 468 -8.07 -4.82 -6.88
C SER A 468 -8.52 -3.40 -6.60
N VAL A 469 -7.63 -2.41 -6.76
CA VAL A 469 -7.95 -0.99 -6.60
C VAL A 469 -8.67 -0.44 -7.85
N GLY A 470 -8.45 -1.06 -9.01
CA GLY A 470 -8.95 -0.60 -10.30
C GLY A 470 -8.19 0.62 -10.80
N GLU A 471 -6.88 0.63 -10.64
CA GLU A 471 -6.02 1.69 -11.16
C GLU A 471 -5.84 1.56 -12.66
N SER A 472 -5.80 2.70 -13.36
CA SER A 472 -5.56 2.75 -14.80
C SER A 472 -4.13 3.16 -15.16
N GLN A 473 -3.30 3.42 -14.15
CA GLN A 473 -1.91 3.86 -14.25
C GLN A 473 -1.18 3.36 -13.01
N VAL A 474 0.09 3.03 -13.14
CA VAL A 474 0.94 2.66 -12.00
C VAL A 474 1.96 3.77 -11.77
N LEU A 475 1.97 4.30 -10.54
CA LEU A 475 3.04 5.15 -10.04
C LEU A 475 3.93 4.30 -9.13
N SER A 476 5.23 4.42 -9.31
CA SER A 476 6.18 3.55 -8.62
C SER A 476 7.36 4.36 -8.12
N GLU A 477 7.72 4.17 -6.86
CA GLU A 477 8.88 4.81 -6.25
C GLU A 477 9.92 3.78 -5.80
N PRO A 478 11.02 3.64 -6.57
CA PRO A 478 12.14 2.82 -6.15
C PRO A 478 13.24 3.68 -5.48
N TYR A 479 13.30 3.66 -4.14
CA TYR A 479 14.41 4.24 -3.37
C TYR A 479 15.69 3.41 -3.51
N ALA A 480 16.50 3.72 -4.52
CA ALA A 480 17.74 2.99 -4.75
C ALA A 480 18.89 3.48 -3.85
N LEU A 481 18.93 4.76 -3.45
CA LEU A 481 20.15 5.37 -2.93
C LEU A 481 20.04 5.58 -1.42
N THR A 482 20.44 4.54 -0.70
CA THR A 482 20.42 4.56 0.77
C THR A 482 21.57 5.40 1.33
N GLY A 483 21.41 5.90 2.56
CA GLY A 483 22.42 6.58 3.36
C GLY A 483 22.98 5.69 4.47
N ILE A 484 23.97 6.19 5.21
CA ILE A 484 24.60 5.47 6.33
C ILE A 484 23.86 5.75 7.64
N ILE A 485 23.28 4.72 8.25
CA ILE A 485 22.68 4.78 9.60
C ILE A 485 23.74 4.35 10.62
N ASP A 486 24.04 5.23 11.58
CA ASP A 486 24.88 4.97 12.77
C ASP A 486 26.27 4.36 12.53
N GLY A 487 26.81 4.52 11.31
CA GLY A 487 28.15 4.04 10.96
C GLY A 487 28.30 2.52 10.92
N THR A 488 27.22 1.75 10.77
CA THR A 488 27.24 0.28 10.83
C THR A 488 26.97 -0.44 9.50
N ASN A 489 26.44 0.24 8.48
CA ASN A 489 26.17 -0.33 7.15
C ASN A 489 26.81 0.48 6.01
N TYR A 490 28.09 0.22 5.73
CA TYR A 490 28.85 0.91 4.67
C TYR A 490 28.59 0.36 3.26
N ASN A 491 28.08 -0.86 3.13
CA ASN A 491 28.11 -1.58 1.85
C ASN A 491 27.11 -1.07 0.80
N ASP A 492 26.06 -0.35 1.20
CA ASP A 492 24.90 -0.04 0.35
C ASP A 492 24.78 1.44 -0.02
N SER A 493 25.75 2.26 0.38
CA SER A 493 25.78 3.68 0.08
C SER A 493 27.20 4.09 -0.30
N LYS A 494 27.49 4.22 -1.59
CA LYS A 494 28.80 4.68 -2.08
C LYS A 494 28.65 5.95 -2.91
N VAL A 495 29.72 6.74 -2.95
CA VAL A 495 29.85 7.96 -3.77
C VAL A 495 31.27 8.05 -4.34
N PRO A 496 31.51 8.75 -5.46
CA PRO A 496 32.86 8.88 -5.99
C PRO A 496 33.70 9.79 -5.10
N GLU A 497 34.97 9.44 -4.89
CA GLU A 497 35.94 10.20 -4.07
C GLU A 497 36.23 11.62 -4.60
N THR A 498 35.75 11.93 -5.81
CA THR A 498 35.81 13.26 -6.43
C THR A 498 34.79 14.23 -5.86
N LEU A 499 33.78 13.79 -5.12
CA LEU A 499 32.85 14.68 -4.43
C LEU A 499 33.50 15.30 -3.18
N PRO A 500 33.22 16.58 -2.87
CA PRO A 500 33.71 17.21 -1.65
C PRO A 500 33.23 16.42 -0.42
N LEU A 501 34.17 15.94 0.39
CA LEU A 501 33.84 15.27 1.64
C LEU A 501 33.22 16.29 2.61
N SER A 502 31.91 16.24 2.80
CA SER A 502 31.26 16.96 3.88
C SER A 502 31.55 16.27 5.22
N ASN A 503 31.80 17.08 6.26
CA ASN A 503 32.00 16.58 7.62
C ASN A 503 30.75 15.79 8.06
N TYR A 504 30.96 14.71 8.83
CA TYR A 504 29.90 13.82 9.31
C TYR A 504 28.88 14.58 10.14
N ARG A 505 27.61 14.54 9.71
CA ARG A 505 26.49 15.05 10.48
C ARG A 505 25.38 14.00 10.51
N PRO A 506 25.31 13.14 11.56
CA PRO A 506 24.33 12.07 11.66
C PRO A 506 22.89 12.54 11.43
N ALA A 507 22.55 13.73 11.92
CA ALA A 507 21.21 14.31 11.83
C ALA A 507 20.81 14.78 10.42
N GLU A 508 21.72 14.79 9.44
CA GLU A 508 21.50 15.39 8.13
C GLU A 508 21.50 14.38 6.97
N GLY A 509 21.67 13.08 7.23
CA GLY A 509 21.72 12.05 6.17
C GLY A 509 22.97 12.20 5.27
N ARG A 510 23.95 11.30 5.39
CA ARG A 510 25.20 11.44 4.63
C ARG A 510 25.07 11.00 3.16
N LEU A 511 25.78 11.72 2.27
CA LEU A 511 26.37 11.20 1.03
C LEU A 511 27.28 10.00 1.39
N GLY A 512 27.19 8.91 0.64
CA GLY A 512 27.72 7.58 0.99
C GLY A 512 29.24 7.47 1.23
N GLU A 513 29.72 6.24 1.35
CA GLU A 513 31.14 5.92 1.47
C GLU A 513 31.91 6.35 0.20
N PRO A 514 32.90 7.26 0.32
CA PRO A 514 33.72 7.67 -0.82
C PRO A 514 34.56 6.50 -1.34
N LYS A 515 34.50 6.24 -2.64
CA LYS A 515 35.29 5.21 -3.32
C LYS A 515 36.04 5.75 -4.53
N PRO A 516 37.16 5.12 -4.93
CA PRO A 516 37.75 5.32 -6.24
C PRO A 516 36.69 5.23 -7.34
N VAL A 517 36.76 6.12 -8.34
CA VAL A 517 35.73 6.25 -9.38
C VAL A 517 35.39 4.90 -10.02
N ASN A 518 36.38 4.06 -10.32
CA ASN A 518 36.16 2.73 -10.89
C ASN A 518 35.36 1.80 -9.96
N GLU A 519 35.63 1.82 -8.65
CA GLU A 519 34.89 1.02 -7.67
C GLU A 519 33.46 1.53 -7.46
N TYR A 520 33.27 2.85 -7.54
CA TYR A 520 31.96 3.48 -7.50
C TYR A 520 31.12 3.11 -8.73
N GLU A 521 31.67 3.23 -9.94
CA GLU A 521 30.99 2.86 -11.18
C GLU A 521 30.61 1.37 -11.23
N GLU A 522 31.53 0.48 -10.82
CA GLU A 522 31.25 -0.96 -10.71
C GLU A 522 30.09 -1.22 -9.73
N TRP A 523 30.10 -0.56 -8.57
CA TRP A 523 29.00 -0.67 -7.61
C TRP A 523 27.70 -0.11 -8.15
N LEU A 524 27.70 1.07 -8.79
CA LEU A 524 26.49 1.72 -9.29
C LEU A 524 25.82 0.85 -10.36
N GLN A 525 26.62 0.26 -11.25
CA GLN A 525 26.17 -0.71 -12.25
C GLN A 525 25.59 -1.97 -11.58
N GLU A 526 26.27 -2.54 -10.57
CA GLU A 526 25.73 -3.67 -9.80
C GLU A 526 24.43 -3.31 -9.06
N HIS A 527 24.31 -2.08 -8.60
CA HIS A 527 23.21 -1.64 -7.76
C HIS A 527 21.94 -1.36 -8.57
N LEU A 528 22.08 -0.65 -9.70
CA LEU A 528 20.96 -0.22 -10.53
C LEU A 528 20.62 -1.19 -11.68
N ASP A 529 21.59 -1.96 -12.18
CA ASP A 529 21.44 -2.74 -13.43
C ASP A 529 21.86 -4.22 -13.32
N ASP A 530 22.19 -4.72 -12.13
CA ASP A 530 22.34 -6.17 -11.94
C ASP A 530 20.98 -6.90 -12.02
N ASN A 531 21.01 -8.12 -12.54
CA ASN A 531 19.88 -9.05 -12.54
C ASN A 531 19.81 -9.90 -11.28
N SER A 532 20.62 -9.59 -10.27
CA SER A 532 20.49 -10.11 -8.91
C SER A 532 19.04 -9.98 -8.45
N THR A 533 18.41 -11.12 -8.17
CA THR A 533 17.06 -11.17 -7.62
C THR A 533 17.07 -11.20 -6.09
N ASN A 534 18.20 -10.95 -5.42
CA ASN A 534 18.23 -10.97 -3.96
C ASN A 534 17.80 -9.60 -3.40
N ILE A 535 16.50 -9.47 -3.19
CA ILE A 535 15.85 -8.28 -2.64
C ILE A 535 16.33 -7.91 -1.23
N PHE A 536 16.97 -8.83 -0.48
CA PHE A 536 17.54 -8.51 0.83
C PHE A 536 18.92 -7.86 0.76
N THR A 537 19.62 -7.99 -0.37
CA THR A 537 20.94 -7.38 -0.57
C THR A 537 20.89 -6.03 -1.28
N LYS A 538 19.70 -5.54 -1.63
CA LYS A 538 19.41 -4.32 -2.42
C LYS A 538 20.07 -4.25 -3.82
N LYS A 539 21.11 -5.05 -4.10
CA LYS A 539 21.73 -5.24 -5.41
C LYS A 539 20.73 -5.71 -6.45
N GLY A 540 20.61 -4.97 -7.54
CA GLY A 540 19.68 -5.27 -8.64
C GLY A 540 18.21 -5.03 -8.30
N GLN A 541 17.88 -4.53 -7.10
CA GLN A 541 16.50 -4.29 -6.67
C GLN A 541 15.82 -3.23 -7.54
N PHE A 542 16.52 -2.13 -7.84
CA PHE A 542 16.01 -1.09 -8.74
C PHE A 542 15.66 -1.69 -10.11
N SER A 543 16.59 -2.43 -10.70
CA SER A 543 16.39 -3.12 -11.99
C SER A 543 15.21 -4.09 -11.97
N TRP A 544 15.09 -4.91 -10.91
CA TRP A 544 13.96 -5.82 -10.72
C TRP A 544 12.63 -5.05 -10.66
N TYR A 545 12.60 -3.93 -9.96
CA TYR A 545 11.43 -3.07 -9.81
C TYR A 545 10.95 -2.54 -11.16
N ILE A 546 11.86 -1.92 -11.90
CA ILE A 546 11.58 -1.33 -13.21
C ILE A 546 11.13 -2.39 -14.22
N LYS A 547 11.81 -3.56 -14.26
CA LYS A 547 11.42 -4.69 -15.13
C LYS A 547 10.05 -5.26 -14.75
N THR A 548 9.71 -5.26 -13.47
CA THR A 548 8.39 -5.67 -12.97
C THR A 548 7.31 -4.70 -13.44
N MET A 549 7.55 -3.38 -13.33
CA MET A 549 6.62 -2.35 -13.82
C MET A 549 6.44 -2.41 -15.34
N ASP A 550 7.51 -2.54 -16.11
CA ASP A 550 7.44 -2.72 -17.57
C ASP A 550 6.62 -3.96 -17.95
N THR A 551 6.89 -5.10 -17.31
CA THR A 551 6.12 -6.32 -17.55
C THR A 551 4.65 -6.12 -17.19
N LEU A 552 4.37 -5.46 -16.07
CA LEU A 552 3.02 -5.14 -15.62
C LEU A 552 2.26 -4.27 -16.63
N THR A 553 2.87 -3.19 -17.11
CA THR A 553 2.23 -2.31 -18.11
C THR A 553 1.88 -3.06 -19.39
N ARG A 554 2.71 -4.01 -19.81
CA ARG A 554 2.42 -4.87 -20.99
C ARG A 554 1.30 -5.87 -20.73
N ILE A 555 1.16 -6.37 -19.51
CA ILE A 555 0.08 -7.29 -19.12
C ILE A 555 -1.28 -6.58 -19.04
N ARG A 556 -1.30 -5.30 -18.66
CA ARG A 556 -2.53 -4.55 -18.38
C ARG A 556 -2.86 -3.41 -19.33
N ASP A 557 -1.96 -3.08 -20.25
CA ASP A 557 -2.08 -1.92 -21.14
C ASP A 557 -2.35 -0.62 -20.36
N ILE A 558 -1.57 -0.40 -19.30
CA ILE A 558 -1.62 0.80 -18.46
C ILE A 558 -0.33 1.61 -18.57
N SER A 559 -0.40 2.90 -18.23
CA SER A 559 0.80 3.76 -18.20
C SER A 559 1.59 3.58 -16.91
N TYR A 560 2.91 3.61 -17.02
CA TYR A 560 3.85 3.62 -15.89
C TYR A 560 4.44 5.02 -15.73
N ILE A 561 4.40 5.56 -14.51
CA ILE A 561 5.03 6.80 -14.09
C ILE A 561 6.09 6.45 -13.05
N ASN A 562 7.33 6.89 -13.27
CA ASN A 562 8.41 6.68 -12.32
C ASN A 562 8.53 7.87 -11.37
N MET A 563 8.74 7.58 -10.09
CA MET A 563 9.07 8.58 -9.09
C MET A 563 10.53 8.38 -8.66
N PRO A 564 11.50 9.05 -9.29
CA PRO A 564 12.89 8.92 -8.91
C PRO A 564 13.14 9.69 -7.60
N GLN A 565 13.95 9.10 -6.73
CA GLN A 565 14.48 9.75 -5.54
C GLN A 565 15.26 11.01 -5.93
N THR A 566 14.87 12.18 -5.40
CA THR A 566 15.62 13.44 -5.58
C THR A 566 16.10 14.09 -4.28
N HIS A 567 15.59 13.64 -3.14
CA HIS A 567 15.86 14.23 -1.84
C HIS A 567 16.66 13.28 -0.93
N LEU A 568 17.18 13.86 0.16
CA LEU A 568 17.72 13.11 1.29
C LEU A 568 16.61 12.87 2.32
N TRP A 569 16.65 11.74 3.01
CA TRP A 569 15.76 11.44 4.13
C TRP A 569 16.55 10.85 5.27
N TYR A 570 16.30 11.27 6.51
CA TYR A 570 16.94 10.67 7.67
C TYR A 570 15.98 10.57 8.85
N THR A 571 15.83 9.37 9.37
CA THR A 571 15.15 9.08 10.61
C THR A 571 16.03 8.14 11.43
N ALA A 572 16.53 8.63 12.57
CA ALA A 572 17.49 7.91 13.38
C ALA A 572 16.93 6.54 13.82
N GLY A 573 17.69 5.47 13.58
CA GLY A 573 17.30 4.10 13.89
C GLY A 573 16.28 3.47 12.93
N GLU A 574 15.79 4.20 11.93
CA GLU A 574 14.74 3.72 11.00
C GLU A 574 15.26 3.70 9.55
N GLU A 575 15.48 4.87 8.95
CA GLU A 575 15.80 4.99 7.53
C GLU A 575 16.80 6.11 7.25
N ALA A 576 17.68 5.88 6.29
CA ALA A 576 18.51 6.92 5.71
C ALA A 576 18.51 6.76 4.19
N LEU A 577 18.13 7.83 3.50
CA LEU A 577 18.29 8.05 2.07
C LEU A 577 19.24 9.22 1.89
N ARG A 578 20.14 9.12 0.91
CA ARG A 578 21.06 10.20 0.60
C ARG A 578 20.61 10.97 -0.62
N GLU A 579 21.04 12.21 -0.72
CA GLU A 579 20.88 12.97 -1.97
C GLU A 579 21.61 12.24 -3.12
N PRO A 580 20.96 12.03 -4.27
CA PRO A 580 21.61 11.51 -5.48
C PRO A 580 22.64 12.48 -6.05
N THR A 581 23.65 11.97 -6.77
CA THR A 581 24.41 12.81 -7.71
C THR A 581 23.58 13.11 -8.97
N ASN A 582 24.00 14.07 -9.79
CA ASN A 582 23.36 14.35 -11.07
C ASN A 582 23.35 13.10 -11.98
N GLU A 583 24.46 12.38 -12.03
CA GLU A 583 24.59 11.15 -12.83
C GLU A 583 23.65 10.04 -12.34
N GLU A 584 23.50 9.90 -11.02
CA GLU A 584 22.56 8.94 -10.43
C GLU A 584 21.10 9.31 -10.69
N LEU A 585 20.77 10.61 -10.63
CA LEU A 585 19.45 11.09 -10.97
C LEU A 585 19.13 10.86 -12.45
N GLU A 586 20.10 11.11 -13.35
CA GLU A 586 19.99 10.79 -14.76
C GLU A 586 19.74 9.29 -14.97
N MET A 587 20.51 8.42 -14.31
CA MET A 587 20.35 6.96 -14.44
C MET A 587 19.01 6.47 -13.89
N THR A 588 18.62 6.91 -12.69
CA THR A 588 17.35 6.51 -12.05
C THR A 588 16.12 7.08 -12.76
N THR A 589 16.29 8.10 -13.62
CA THR A 589 15.24 8.61 -14.50
C THR A 589 15.23 7.92 -15.87
N LEU A 590 16.39 7.80 -16.53
CA LEU A 590 16.50 7.29 -17.88
C LEU A 590 16.23 5.79 -17.97
N LEU A 591 16.65 4.99 -16.99
CA LEU A 591 16.42 3.55 -17.02
C LEU A 591 14.91 3.22 -17.06
N PRO A 592 14.05 3.72 -16.15
CA PRO A 592 12.59 3.56 -16.26
C PRO A 592 12.02 3.98 -17.62
N ILE A 593 12.50 5.09 -18.20
CA ILE A 593 12.06 5.56 -19.52
C ILE A 593 12.40 4.53 -20.61
N THR A 594 13.60 3.94 -20.58
CA THR A 594 13.95 2.85 -21.51
C THR A 594 13.08 1.62 -21.34
N TYR A 595 12.57 1.38 -20.14
CA TYR A 595 11.60 0.35 -19.79
C TYR A 595 10.13 0.81 -19.93
N GLY A 596 9.89 1.88 -20.69
CA GLY A 596 8.54 2.24 -21.13
C GLY A 596 7.78 3.20 -20.22
N ALA A 597 8.41 3.76 -19.18
CA ALA A 597 7.81 4.83 -18.39
C ALA A 597 7.33 5.99 -19.29
N LYS A 598 6.14 6.51 -19.00
CA LYS A 598 5.46 7.59 -19.71
C LYS A 598 5.48 8.91 -18.93
N GLY A 599 6.23 8.95 -17.84
CA GLY A 599 6.43 10.16 -17.08
C GLY A 599 7.34 9.98 -15.88
N THR A 600 7.75 11.12 -15.34
CA THR A 600 8.59 11.26 -14.16
C THR A 600 7.98 12.26 -13.20
N LEU A 601 7.82 11.90 -11.93
CA LEU A 601 7.45 12.81 -10.84
C LEU A 601 8.60 12.83 -9.84
N TYR A 602 9.37 13.91 -9.76
CA TYR A 602 10.48 14.02 -8.81
C TYR A 602 9.94 14.12 -7.38
N PHE A 603 10.47 13.32 -6.45
CA PHE A 603 10.06 13.33 -5.04
C PHE A 603 11.08 14.03 -4.15
#